data_AF-A0A645JP31-F1
#
_entry.id   AF-A0A645JP31-F1
#
_cell.length_a   1.000
_cell.length_b   1.000
_cell.length_c   1.000
_cell.angle_alpha   90.00
_cell.angle_beta   90.00
_cell.angle_gamma   90.00
#
_symmetry.space_group_name_H-M   'P 1'
#
loop_
_entity.id
_entity.type
_entity.pdbx_description
1 polymer ?
#
loop_
_entity_poly.entity_id
_entity_poly.type
_entity_poly.pdbx_seq_one_letter_code
_entity_poly.pdbx_strand_id
1 'polypeptide(L)' 'MKRAGYEPAPLIIGLILGPTVETGLTQSLIIGNGNVYSLFMRPISGTILVIGILIIVYNLVGWGGSNESWRKDSGY' A
#
# COMPACT_ATOMS: atom_id res chain seq x y z
N MET A 1 26.98 -10.95 -13.28
CA MET A 1 25.69 -11.64 -13.08
C MET A 1 24.59 -10.60 -12.82
N LYS A 2 24.01 -10.03 -13.89
CA LYS A 2 22.80 -9.18 -13.89
C LYS A 2 21.56 -10.07 -13.73
N ARG A 3 21.25 -10.64 -12.56
CA ARG A 3 20.09 -11.57 -12.44
C ARG A 3 19.34 -11.52 -11.10
N ALA A 4 19.06 -10.31 -10.63
CA ALA A 4 17.80 -10.03 -9.97
C ALA A 4 17.44 -8.61 -10.41
N GLY A 5 16.49 -8.48 -11.34
CA GLY A 5 16.02 -7.18 -11.87
C GLY A 5 15.25 -6.36 -10.84
N TYR A 6 15.63 -6.45 -9.57
CA TYR A 6 15.15 -5.63 -8.49
C TYR A 6 16.18 -4.54 -8.28
N GLU A 7 15.81 -3.30 -8.61
CA GLU A 7 16.57 -2.16 -8.12
C GLU A 7 16.59 -2.24 -6.58
N PRO A 8 17.76 -2.19 -5.93
CA PRO A 8 17.84 -2.22 -4.47
C PRO A 8 17.17 -0.99 -3.82
N ALA A 9 16.90 0.07 -4.60
CA ALA A 9 16.26 1.29 -4.16
C ALA A 9 14.88 1.06 -3.51
N PRO A 10 13.88 0.44 -4.17
CA PRO A 10 12.58 0.16 -3.55
C PRO A 10 12.65 -0.71 -2.28
N LEU A 11 13.60 -1.64 -2.19
CA LEU A 11 13.81 -2.45 -0.99
C LEU A 11 14.25 -1.57 0.20
N ILE A 12 15.22 -0.68 -0.03
CA ILE A 12 15.73 0.25 0.98
C ILE A 12 14.64 1.24 1.41
N ILE A 13 13.86 1.76 0.47
CA ILE A 13 12.73 2.64 0.76
C ILE A 13 11.67 1.92 1.60
N GLY A 14 11.32 0.68 1.27
CA GLY A 14 10.42 -0.14 2.09
C GLY A 14 10.95 -0.38 3.51
N LEU A 15 12.26 -0.63 3.65
CA LEU A 15 12.90 -0.85 4.95
C LEU A 15 12.90 0.40 5.85
N ILE A 16 13.07 1.59 5.28
CA ILE A 16 13.05 2.87 6.03
C ILE A 16 11.60 3.31 6.32
N LEU A 17 10.67 3.04 5.40
CA LEU A 17 9.26 3.34 5.61
C LEU A 17 8.62 2.39 6.64
N GLY A 18 9.10 1.15 6.76
CA GLY A 18 8.66 0.17 7.76
C GLY A 18 8.57 0.74 9.19
N PRO A 19 9.67 1.24 9.79
CA PRO A 19 9.64 1.81 11.13
C PRO A 19 8.76 3.06 11.23
N THR A 20 8.58 3.82 10.14
CA THR A 20 7.67 4.97 10.13
C THR A 20 6.21 4.52 10.22
N VAL A 21 5.84 3.46 9.49
CA VAL A 21 4.51 2.84 9.57
C VAL A 21 4.28 2.23 10.95
N GLU A 22 5.25 1.51 11.50
CA GLU A 22 5.14 0.90 12.83
C GLU A 22 5.00 1.94 13.95
N THR A 23 5.78 3.03 13.89
CA THR A 23 5.69 4.13 14.84
C THR A 23 4.33 4.83 14.73
N GLY A 24 3.84 5.08 13.50
CA GLY A 24 2.52 5.67 13.28
C GLY A 24 1.38 4.79 13.78
N LEU A 25 1.46 3.48 13.54
CA LEU A 25 0.49 2.50 14.03
C LEU A 25 0.50 2.43 15.56
N THR A 26 1.68 2.30 16.17
CA THR A 26 1.84 2.25 17.62
C THR A 26 1.33 3.53 18.28
N GLN A 27 1.70 4.70 17.73
CA GLN A 27 1.21 5.99 18.20
C GLN A 27 -0.32 6.07 18.12
N SER A 28 -0.91 5.62 17.02
CA SER A 28 -2.37 5.61 16.85
C SER A 28 -3.08 4.70 17.85
N LEU A 29 -2.48 3.55 18.20
CA LEU A 29 -3.02 2.61 19.19
C LEU A 29 -2.87 3.13 20.61
N ILE A 30 -1.75 3.79 20.95
CA ILE A 30 -1.56 4.44 22.26
C ILE A 30 -2.64 5.52 22.46
N ILE A 31 -2.86 6.37 21.45
CA ILE A 31 -3.94 7.38 21.48
C ILE A 31 -5.32 6.71 21.60
N GLY A 32 -5.48 5.54 20.98
CA GLY A 32 -6.69 4.73 21.03
C GLY A 32 -6.88 3.87 22.29
N ASN A 33 -6.07 4.06 23.35
CA ASN A 33 -6.10 3.22 24.57
C ASN A 33 -5.88 1.72 24.28
N GLY A 34 -5.03 1.38 23.31
CA GLY A 34 -4.70 0.01 22.93
C GLY A 34 -5.83 -0.72 22.18
N ASN A 35 -6.96 -0.06 21.90
CA ASN A 35 -8.07 -0.70 21.22
C ASN A 35 -8.04 -0.39 19.71
N VAL A 36 -7.84 -1.42 18.89
CA VAL A 36 -7.92 -1.35 17.42
C VAL A 36 -9.27 -0.84 16.92
N TYR A 37 -10.36 -1.03 17.68
CA TYR A 37 -11.67 -0.46 17.36
C TYR A 37 -11.67 1.07 17.41
N SER A 38 -10.76 1.70 18.15
CA SER A 38 -10.64 3.16 18.19
C SER A 38 -10.24 3.75 16.83
N LEU A 39 -9.53 2.96 15.99
CA LEU A 39 -9.19 3.35 14.62
C LEU A 39 -10.42 3.43 13.70
N PHE A 40 -11.47 2.65 13.99
CA PHE A 40 -12.73 2.65 13.26
C PHE A 40 -13.78 3.58 13.90
N MET A 41 -13.80 3.71 15.23
CA MET A 41 -14.73 4.58 15.96
C MET A 41 -14.40 6.07 15.82
N ARG A 42 -13.14 6.43 15.57
CA ARG A 42 -12.76 7.84 15.34
C ARG A 42 -13.05 8.20 13.87
N PRO A 43 -13.96 9.16 13.59
CA PRO A 43 -14.41 9.46 12.24
C PRO A 43 -13.27 9.88 11.29
N ILE A 44 -12.26 10.59 11.78
CA ILE A 44 -11.08 11.00 10.98
C ILE A 44 -10.19 9.81 10.61
N SER A 45 -9.98 8.86 11.53
CA SER A 45 -9.17 7.67 11.28
C SER A 45 -9.91 6.72 10.34
N GLY A 46 -11.21 6.54 10.57
CA GLY A 46 -12.07 5.72 9.74
C GLY A 46 -12.15 6.21 8.30
N THR A 47 -12.29 7.52 8.06
CA THR A 47 -12.33 8.07 6.69
C THR A 47 -11.02 7.85 5.95
N ILE A 48 -9.87 8.07 6.59
CA ILE A 48 -8.55 7.83 5.99
C ILE A 48 -8.35 6.35 5.67
N LEU A 49 -8.74 5.45 6.58
CA LEU A 49 -8.69 4.00 6.34
C LEU A 49 -9.55 3.57 5.16
N VAL A 50 -10.79 4.07 5.08
CA VAL A 50 -11.70 3.77 3.97
C VAL A 50 -11.14 4.27 2.65
N ILE A 51 -10.63 5.50 2.60
CA ILE A 51 -9.99 6.06 1.39
C ILE A 51 -8.78 5.22 0.98
N GLY A 52 -7.92 4.82 1.93
CA GLY A 52 -6.76 3.97 1.65
C GLY A 52 -7.17 2.61 1.07
N ILE A 53 -8.17 1.96 1.65
CA ILE A 53 -8.71 0.69 1.13
C ILE A 53 -9.28 0.89 -0.27
N LEU A 54 -10.03 1.96 -0.52
CA LEU A 54 -10.58 2.25 -1.85
C LEU A 54 -9.49 2.43 -2.90
N ILE A 55 -8.39 3.09 -2.58
CA ILE A 55 -7.24 3.26 -3.48
C ILE A 55 -6.58 1.91 -3.78
N ILE A 56 -6.37 1.07 -2.75
CA ILE A 56 -5.79 -0.26 -2.92
C ILE A 56 -6.70 -1.13 -3.79
N VAL A 57 -8.01 -1.15 -3.51
CA VAL A 57 -8.99 -1.91 -4.28
C VAL A 57 -9.06 -1.41 -5.72
N TYR A 58 -9.08 -0.09 -5.93
CA TYR A 58 -9.06 0.51 -7.26
C TYR A 58 -7.81 0.11 -8.04
N ASN A 59 -6.63 0.20 -7.43
CA ASN A 59 -5.37 -0.19 -8.05
C ASN A 59 -5.32 -1.69 -8.35
N LEU A 60 -5.77 -2.53 -7.42
CA LEU A 60 -5.78 -3.98 -7.56
C LEU A 60 -6.72 -4.44 -8.68
N VAL A 61 -7.92 -3.86 -8.78
CA VAL A 61 -8.89 -4.14 -9.85
C VAL A 61 -8.38 -3.61 -11.20
N GLY A 62 -7.80 -2.40 -11.22
CA GLY A 62 -7.21 -1.83 -12.43
C GLY A 62 -5.98 -2.59 -12.95
N TRP A 63 -5.18 -3.17 -12.06
CA TRP A 63 -4.02 -3.98 -12.42
C TRP A 63 -4.39 -5.41 -12.82
N GLY A 64 -5.32 -6.05 -12.09
CA GLY A 64 -5.82 -7.39 -12.39
C GLY A 64 -6.61 -7.49 -13.69
N GLY A 65 -7.12 -6.38 -14.21
CA GLY A 65 -7.84 -6.31 -15.50
C GLY A 65 -6.95 -6.05 -16.73
N SER A 66 -5.64 -5.89 -16.57
CA SER A 66 -4.70 -5.48 -17.63
C SER A 66 -3.66 -6.55 -17.97
N ASN A 67 -4.04 -7.82 -17.97
CA ASN A 67 -3.29 -8.83 -18.71
C ASN A 67 -3.96 -9.03 -20.07
N GLU A 68 -3.17 -8.85 -21.15
CA GLU A 68 -3.45 -9.20 -22.55
C GLU A 68 -3.97 -8.09 -23.49
N SER A 69 -3.21 -7.02 -23.73
CA SER A 69 -3.49 -6.20 -24.93
C SER A 69 -2.34 -5.48 -25.64
N TRP A 70 -1.06 -5.68 -25.29
CA TRP A 70 0.04 -4.99 -26.00
C TRP A 70 1.13 -5.92 -26.59
N ARG A 71 0.77 -7.18 -26.88
CA ARG A 71 1.60 -8.12 -27.68
C ARG A 71 1.12 -8.25 -29.15
N LYS A 72 0.42 -7.26 -29.73
CA LYS A 72 -0.19 -7.41 -31.06
C LYS A 72 0.03 -6.32 -32.12
N ASP A 73 0.95 -5.38 -31.91
CA ASP A 73 1.27 -4.37 -32.93
C ASP A 73 2.75 -4.37 -33.36
N SER A 74 3.38 -5.55 -33.32
CA SER A 74 4.57 -5.83 -34.14
C SER A 74 4.10 -6.43 -35.46
N GLY A 75 3.86 -5.59 -36.47
CA GLY A 75 3.48 -6.09 -37.78
C GLY A 75 3.10 -5.05 -38.82
N TYR A 76 3.98 -4.08 -39.11
CA TYR A 76 4.24 -3.55 -40.45
C TYR A 76 5.72 -3.20 -40.56
#